data_AF-A0AAV3Y7L8-F1
#
_entry.id   AF-A0AAV3Y7L8-F1
#
_cell.length_a   1.000
_cell.length_b   1.000
_cell.length_c   1.000
_cell.angle_alpha   90.00
_cell.angle_beta   90.00
_cell.angle_gamma   90.00
#
_symmetry.space_group_name_H-M   'P 1'
#
loop_
_entity.id
_entity.type
_entity.pdbx_description
1 polymer ?
#
loop_
_entity_poly.entity_id
_entity_poly.type
_entity_poly.pdbx_seq_one_letter_code
_entity_poly.pdbx_strand_id
1 'polypeptide(L)'
;MQILSDVFLNKNLSRDTSFQYQYVIDLHNRIRKGWQIAQESVRDSASETRLRHEPKSRLKHFMPGDEVLVLLPTSDNKLVLSYRGPYTVVEKRTGVVYLVDLGDRRCTFHVNLLRKYKRSTCPSPPSYDLGGVDGSCSECSDGRYGSGCSQTCSVNCAGQGNPCDHVDGRCTQGCDPGYQGSKCEQSEKKPISSL
;
A
#
# COMPACT_ATOMS: atom_id res chain seq x y z
N MET A 1 37.69 12.48 -47.06
CA MET A 1 38.82 13.16 -46.40
C MET A 1 39.64 13.93 -47.45
N GLN A 2 39.07 14.96 -48.11
CA GLN A 2 39.82 15.83 -49.05
C GLN A 2 39.97 17.26 -48.54
N ILE A 3 39.14 17.66 -47.56
CA ILE A 3 39.13 19.02 -47.02
C ILE A 3 40.32 19.26 -46.07
N LEU A 4 40.83 18.22 -45.41
CA LEU A 4 41.97 18.36 -44.48
C LEU A 4 43.31 18.58 -45.21
N SER A 5 43.47 18.07 -46.44
CA SER A 5 44.68 18.29 -47.24
C SER A 5 44.78 19.74 -47.73
N ASP A 6 43.65 20.35 -48.12
CA ASP A 6 43.64 21.72 -48.65
C ASP A 6 43.85 22.79 -47.56
N VAL A 7 43.46 22.50 -46.31
CA VAL A 7 43.63 23.42 -45.16
C VAL A 7 45.06 23.42 -44.62
N PHE A 8 45.77 22.29 -44.66
CA PHE A 8 47.12 22.17 -44.09
C PHE A 8 48.25 22.38 -45.09
N LEU A 9 48.01 22.31 -46.41
CA LEU A 9 49.07 22.38 -47.43
C LEU A 9 49.05 23.66 -48.30
N ASN A 10 48.02 24.49 -48.25
CA ASN A 10 47.94 25.69 -49.11
C ASN A 10 48.33 26.99 -48.39
N LYS A 11 49.43 27.60 -48.82
CA LYS A 11 50.05 28.82 -48.25
C LYS A 11 49.32 30.14 -48.56
N ASN A 12 48.08 30.14 -49.04
CA ASN A 12 47.32 31.36 -49.38
C ASN A 12 45.90 31.32 -48.82
N LEU A 13 45.73 31.15 -47.51
CA LEU A 13 44.44 31.35 -46.84
C LEU A 13 44.48 32.67 -46.06
N SER A 14 43.55 33.59 -46.36
CA SER A 14 43.51 34.90 -45.70
C SER A 14 43.31 34.73 -44.19
N ARG A 15 43.89 35.65 -43.41
CA ARG A 15 43.91 35.62 -41.93
C ARG A 15 42.50 35.50 -41.32
N ASP A 16 41.50 36.05 -42.01
CA ASP A 16 40.09 36.04 -41.60
C ASP A 16 39.43 34.67 -41.78
N THR A 17 39.72 33.95 -42.88
CA THR A 17 39.22 32.58 -43.06
C THR A 17 39.76 31.63 -41.99
N SER A 18 41.03 31.78 -41.61
CA SER A 18 41.64 30.96 -40.54
C SER A 18 40.93 31.15 -39.18
N PHE A 19 40.56 32.39 -38.84
CA PHE A 19 39.82 32.70 -37.61
C PHE A 19 38.39 32.12 -37.61
N GLN A 20 37.70 32.16 -38.75
CA GLN A 20 36.36 31.58 -38.88
C GLN A 20 36.39 30.05 -38.71
N TYR A 21 37.36 29.36 -39.30
CA TYR A 21 37.50 27.90 -39.11
C TYR A 21 37.90 27.53 -37.69
N GLN A 22 38.75 28.32 -37.04
CA GLN A 22 39.14 28.08 -35.65
C GLN A 22 37.93 28.09 -34.70
N TYR A 23 36.99 29.02 -34.91
CA TYR A 23 35.74 29.07 -34.14
C TYR A 23 34.87 27.83 -34.35
N VAL A 24 34.73 27.36 -35.60
CA VAL A 24 33.94 26.16 -35.93
C VAL A 24 34.54 24.91 -35.29
N ILE A 25 35.88 24.80 -35.29
CA ILE A 25 36.60 23.69 -34.65
C ILE A 25 36.41 23.74 -33.13
N ASP A 26 36.56 24.91 -32.50
CA ASP A 26 36.38 25.07 -31.06
C ASP A 26 34.93 24.77 -30.62
N LEU A 27 33.95 25.27 -31.37
CA LEU A 27 32.53 24.98 -31.15
C LEU A 27 32.25 23.47 -31.22
N HIS A 28 32.79 22.79 -32.24
CA HIS A 28 32.62 21.35 -32.40
C HIS A 28 33.24 20.57 -31.23
N ASN A 29 34.42 20.99 -30.77
CA ASN A 29 35.09 20.39 -29.62
C ASN A 29 34.29 20.61 -28.33
N ARG A 30 33.70 21.81 -28.14
CA ARG A 30 32.85 22.11 -26.98
C ARG A 30 31.56 21.28 -26.96
N ILE A 31 30.92 21.10 -28.11
CA ILE A 31 29.71 20.27 -28.22
C ILE A 31 30.03 18.80 -27.89
N ARG A 32 31.13 18.26 -28.42
CA ARG A 32 31.57 16.89 -28.09
C ARG A 32 31.89 16.72 -26.61
N LYS A 33 32.58 17.69 -26.02
CA LYS A 33 32.93 17.67 -24.61
C LYS A 33 31.69 17.78 -23.72
N GLY A 34 30.73 18.64 -24.08
CA GLY A 34 29.44 18.73 -23.41
C GLY A 34 28.63 17.43 -23.49
N TRP A 35 28.65 16.77 -24.65
CA TRP A 35 28.00 15.47 -24.83
C TRP A 35 28.62 14.37 -23.95
N GLN A 36 29.96 14.31 -23.87
CA GLN A 36 30.64 13.37 -22.98
C GLN A 36 30.26 13.58 -21.51
N ILE A 37 30.31 14.83 -21.03
CA ILE A 37 29.95 15.17 -19.65
C ILE A 37 28.49 14.83 -19.36
N ALA A 38 27.58 15.11 -20.30
CA ALA A 38 26.16 14.77 -20.16
C ALA A 38 25.95 13.24 -20.12
N GLN A 39 26.69 12.48 -20.94
CA GLN A 39 26.59 11.02 -20.95
C GLN A 39 27.15 10.39 -19.66
N GLU A 40 28.23 10.95 -19.13
CA GLU A 40 28.85 10.54 -17.87
C GLU A 40 27.94 10.88 -16.68
N SER A 41 27.36 12.07 -16.63
CA SER A 41 26.41 12.46 -15.58
C SER A 41 25.12 11.63 -15.61
N VAL A 42 24.64 11.25 -16.80
CA VAL A 42 23.51 10.31 -16.94
C VAL A 42 23.89 8.92 -16.44
N ARG A 43 25.11 8.44 -16.71
CA ARG A 43 25.61 7.15 -16.19
C ARG A 43 25.75 7.15 -14.66
N ASP A 44 26.35 8.19 -14.10
CA ASP A 44 26.57 8.34 -12.66
C ASP A 44 25.25 8.55 -11.91
N SER A 45 24.35 9.35 -12.48
CA SER A 45 23.01 9.49 -11.92
C SER A 45 22.23 8.18 -12.03
N ALA A 46 22.37 7.41 -13.11
CA ALA A 46 21.66 6.13 -13.30
C ALA A 46 22.14 5.05 -12.31
N SER A 47 23.43 4.97 -12.00
CA SER A 47 23.96 4.01 -11.00
C SER A 47 23.45 4.32 -9.59
N GLU A 48 23.44 5.60 -9.22
CA GLU A 48 22.92 6.11 -7.95
C GLU A 48 21.38 6.00 -7.85
N THR A 49 20.68 6.16 -8.99
CA THR A 49 19.22 6.02 -9.09
C THR A 49 18.83 4.55 -9.03
N ARG A 50 19.62 3.62 -9.61
CA ARG A 50 19.31 2.18 -9.62
C ARG A 50 19.21 1.59 -8.22
N LEU A 51 20.16 1.87 -7.32
CA LEU A 51 20.10 1.34 -5.95
C LEU A 51 18.97 1.96 -5.12
N ARG A 52 18.58 3.21 -5.42
CA ARG A 52 17.48 3.93 -4.73
C ARG A 52 16.09 3.65 -5.30
N HIS A 53 16.00 3.38 -6.61
CA HIS A 53 14.76 3.19 -7.39
C HIS A 53 14.60 1.77 -7.94
N GLU A 54 15.44 0.81 -7.55
CA GLU A 54 15.04 -0.59 -7.53
C GLU A 54 14.30 -0.80 -6.19
N PRO A 55 12.99 -0.49 -6.12
CA PRO A 55 12.24 -0.79 -4.93
C PRO A 55 12.32 -2.29 -4.71
N LYS A 56 12.22 -2.68 -3.44
CA LYS A 56 11.98 -4.04 -2.91
C LYS A 56 10.69 -4.64 -3.50
N SER A 57 10.63 -4.77 -4.82
CA SER A 57 9.56 -5.36 -5.61
C SER A 57 9.61 -6.85 -5.35
N ARG A 58 9.24 -7.21 -4.12
CA ARG A 58 9.15 -8.58 -3.68
C ARG A 58 8.16 -9.26 -4.61
N LEU A 59 8.60 -10.34 -5.23
CA LEU A 59 7.75 -11.18 -6.06
C LEU A 59 6.53 -11.58 -5.23
N LYS A 60 5.36 -11.03 -5.57
CA LYS A 60 4.09 -11.40 -4.95
C LYS A 60 3.71 -12.78 -5.49
N HIS A 61 3.58 -13.74 -4.58
CA HIS A 61 3.18 -15.10 -4.90
C HIS A 61 2.06 -15.54 -3.97
N PHE A 62 1.05 -16.19 -4.54
CA PHE A 62 -0.13 -16.67 -3.83
C PHE A 62 -0.35 -18.14 -4.18
N MET A 63 -0.79 -18.92 -3.20
CA MET A 63 -1.18 -20.32 -3.37
C MET A 63 -2.70 -20.44 -3.58
N PRO A 64 -3.18 -21.48 -4.28
CA PRO A 64 -4.60 -21.88 -4.20
C PRO A 64 -5.05 -21.97 -2.74
N GLY A 65 -6.16 -21.32 -2.40
CA GLY A 65 -6.68 -21.23 -1.03
C GLY A 65 -6.22 -19.99 -0.24
N ASP A 66 -5.20 -19.25 -0.68
CA ASP A 66 -4.81 -18.00 0.01
C ASP A 66 -5.95 -16.97 -0.04
N GLU A 67 -6.18 -16.29 1.09
CA GLU A 67 -7.09 -15.16 1.16
C GLU A 67 -6.38 -13.87 0.71
N VAL A 68 -7.02 -13.14 -0.20
CA VAL A 68 -6.51 -11.91 -0.78
C VAL A 68 -7.57 -10.82 -0.81
N LEU A 69 -7.10 -9.59 -0.75
CA LEU A 69 -7.88 -8.41 -1.10
C LEU A 69 -7.63 -8.07 -2.56
N VAL A 70 -8.70 -7.74 -3.27
CA VAL A 70 -8.69 -7.34 -4.68
C VAL A 70 -8.98 -5.85 -4.78
N LEU A 71 -8.13 -5.12 -5.49
CA LEU A 71 -8.31 -3.70 -5.75
C LEU A 71 -9.34 -3.51 -6.88
N LEU A 72 -10.52 -2.98 -6.53
CA LEU A 72 -11.64 -2.78 -7.45
C LEU A 72 -12.08 -1.31 -7.47
N PRO A 73 -12.55 -0.78 -8.60
CA PRO A 73 -13.21 0.53 -8.64
C PRO A 73 -14.43 0.57 -7.73
N THR A 74 -14.71 1.72 -7.13
CA THR A 74 -15.98 1.95 -6.43
C THR A 74 -17.13 2.09 -7.43
N SER A 75 -18.35 1.81 -6.98
CA SER A 75 -19.57 1.96 -7.79
C SER A 75 -19.78 3.40 -8.24
N ASP A 76 -19.46 4.35 -7.36
CA ASP A 76 -19.84 5.75 -7.50
C ASP A 76 -18.81 6.53 -8.34
N ASN A 77 -17.55 6.06 -8.38
CA ASN A 77 -16.50 6.67 -9.18
C ASN A 77 -15.48 5.64 -9.68
N LYS A 78 -15.42 5.44 -11.00
CA LYS A 78 -14.50 4.48 -11.64
C LYS A 78 -13.01 4.81 -11.47
N LEU A 79 -12.67 6.03 -11.05
CA LEU A 79 -11.30 6.46 -10.77
C LEU A 79 -10.85 6.13 -9.34
N VAL A 80 -11.79 5.94 -8.42
CA VAL A 80 -11.48 5.65 -7.02
C VAL A 80 -11.42 4.13 -6.84
N LEU A 81 -10.25 3.63 -6.49
CA LEU A 81 -10.01 2.21 -6.26
C LEU A 81 -10.03 1.91 -4.75
N SER A 82 -10.71 0.83 -4.36
CA SER A 82 -10.69 0.33 -2.98
C SER A 82 -10.43 -1.17 -2.94
N TYR A 83 -9.72 -1.61 -1.91
CA TYR A 83 -9.51 -3.03 -1.66
C TYR A 83 -10.79 -3.65 -1.10
N ARG A 84 -11.29 -4.71 -1.74
CA ARG A 84 -12.43 -5.52 -1.29
C ARG A 84 -12.01 -6.97 -1.07
N GLY A 85 -12.73 -7.67 -0.21
CA GLY A 85 -12.46 -9.06 0.19
C GLY A 85 -12.70 -9.28 1.68
N PRO A 86 -12.32 -10.44 2.24
CA PRO A 86 -11.38 -11.42 1.67
C PRO A 86 -11.99 -12.29 0.55
N TYR A 87 -11.19 -12.58 -0.45
CA TYR A 87 -11.51 -13.49 -1.54
C TYR A 87 -10.47 -14.60 -1.64
N THR A 88 -10.87 -15.75 -2.14
CA THR A 88 -9.98 -16.92 -2.19
C THR A 88 -9.33 -17.04 -3.57
N VAL A 89 -8.02 -17.23 -3.60
CA VAL A 89 -7.30 -17.57 -4.82
C VAL A 89 -7.66 -19.00 -5.22
N VAL A 90 -8.20 -19.19 -6.42
CA VAL A 90 -8.53 -20.52 -6.94
C VAL A 90 -7.29 -21.18 -7.50
N GLU A 91 -6.60 -20.48 -8.41
CA GLU A 91 -5.41 -21.02 -9.06
C GLU A 91 -4.57 -19.92 -9.73
N LYS A 92 -3.32 -20.24 -10.07
CA LYS A 92 -2.43 -19.38 -10.84
C LYS A 92 -2.57 -19.71 -12.34
N ARG A 93 -3.11 -18.77 -13.13
CA ARG A 93 -3.30 -18.95 -14.58
C ARG A 93 -2.00 -18.71 -15.36
N THR A 94 -1.23 -17.69 -14.99
CA THR A 94 0.06 -17.37 -15.59
C THR A 94 1.05 -16.90 -14.54
N GLY A 95 2.31 -16.62 -14.92
CA GLY A 95 3.35 -16.11 -14.01
C GLY A 95 2.92 -14.94 -13.13
N VAL A 96 2.01 -14.09 -13.63
CA VAL A 96 1.56 -12.85 -13.01
C VAL A 96 0.03 -12.71 -12.89
N VAL A 97 -0.76 -13.66 -13.41
CA VAL A 97 -2.24 -13.62 -13.36
C VAL A 97 -2.79 -14.77 -12.54
N TYR A 98 -3.69 -14.45 -11.61
CA TYR A 98 -4.35 -15.38 -10.70
C TYR A 98 -5.86 -15.36 -10.93
N LEU A 99 -6.50 -16.52 -10.82
CA LEU A 99 -7.96 -16.64 -10.78
C LEU A 99 -8.41 -16.53 -9.32
N VAL A 100 -9.34 -15.61 -9.06
CA VAL A 100 -9.87 -15.34 -7.71
C VAL A 100 -11.39 -15.50 -7.74
N ASP A 101 -11.93 -16.13 -6.69
CA ASP A 101 -13.35 -16.30 -6.50
C ASP A 101 -13.94 -15.12 -5.70
N LEU A 102 -14.82 -14.34 -6.31
CA LEU A 102 -15.51 -13.23 -5.64
C LEU A 102 -16.83 -13.64 -4.98
N GLY A 103 -17.13 -14.93 -4.91
CA GLY A 103 -18.39 -15.47 -4.42
C GLY A 103 -19.44 -15.58 -5.53
N ASP A 104 -19.74 -14.48 -6.21
CA ASP A 104 -20.74 -14.48 -7.31
C ASP A 104 -20.14 -14.92 -8.65
N ARG A 105 -18.84 -14.68 -8.83
CA ARG A 105 -18.13 -14.95 -10.08
C ARG A 105 -16.64 -15.17 -9.83
N ARG A 106 -16.02 -15.94 -10.73
CA ARG A 106 -14.58 -16.14 -10.75
C ARG A 106 -13.95 -15.24 -11.81
N CYS A 107 -13.02 -14.39 -11.39
CA CYS A 107 -12.37 -13.42 -12.27
C CYS A 107 -10.85 -13.54 -12.20
N THR A 108 -10.19 -13.25 -13.30
CA THR A 108 -8.73 -13.23 -13.39
C THR A 108 -8.19 -11.85 -13.06
N PHE A 109 -7.20 -11.78 -12.18
CA PHE A 109 -6.55 -10.54 -11.78
C PHE A 109 -5.03 -10.65 -11.94
N HIS A 110 -4.43 -9.54 -12.39
CA HIS A 110 -2.99 -9.39 -12.32
C HIS A 110 -2.55 -9.25 -10.85
N VAL A 111 -1.40 -9.81 -10.50
CA VAL A 111 -0.83 -9.85 -9.14
C VAL A 111 -0.72 -8.47 -8.47
N ASN A 112 -0.64 -7.41 -9.27
CA ASN A 112 -0.57 -6.03 -8.78
C ASN A 112 -1.87 -5.54 -8.14
N LEU A 113 -3.02 -6.08 -8.56
CA LEU A 113 -4.33 -5.76 -7.97
C LEU A 113 -4.60 -6.56 -6.69
N LEU A 114 -3.72 -7.50 -6.36
CA LEU A 114 -3.89 -8.40 -5.23
C LEU A 114 -2.99 -8.00 -4.06
N ARG A 115 -3.54 -8.15 -2.86
CA ARG A 115 -2.83 -7.99 -1.58
C ARG A 115 -3.17 -9.16 -0.68
N LYS A 116 -2.17 -9.78 -0.04
CA LYS A 116 -2.41 -10.87 0.93
C LYS A 116 -3.30 -10.35 2.06
N TYR A 117 -4.42 -11.02 2.30
CA TYR A 117 -5.27 -10.72 3.44
C TYR A 117 -4.62 -11.32 4.69
N LYS A 118 -4.52 -10.52 5.74
CA LYS A 118 -4.11 -10.98 7.05
C LYS A 118 -5.34 -10.89 7.93
N ARG A 119 -5.92 -12.03 8.30
CA ARG A 119 -6.86 -12.06 9.41
C ARG A 119 -6.13 -11.51 10.63
N SER A 120 -6.74 -10.55 11.31
CA SER A 120 -6.25 -10.10 12.61
C SER A 120 -6.39 -11.28 13.57
N THR A 121 -5.32 -12.05 13.75
CA THR A 121 -5.25 -12.98 14.87
C THR A 121 -5.17 -12.14 16.14
N CYS A 122 -6.07 -12.35 17.10
CA CYS A 122 -5.82 -11.90 18.47
C CYS A 122 -4.44 -12.44 18.90
N PRO A 123 -3.67 -11.71 19.72
CA PRO A 123 -2.48 -12.27 20.33
C PRO A 123 -2.90 -13.51 21.13
N SER A 124 -2.59 -14.69 20.60
CA SER A 124 -2.73 -15.92 21.36
C SER A 124 -1.89 -15.78 22.62
N PRO A 125 -2.43 -16.06 23.82
CA PRO A 125 -1.58 -16.19 25.00
C PRO A 125 -0.51 -17.26 24.75
N PRO A 126 0.70 -17.11 25.31
CA PRO A 126 1.75 -18.10 25.15
C PRO A 126 1.29 -19.44 25.75
N SER A 127 1.15 -20.43 24.86
CA SER A 127 1.23 -21.88 25.08
C SER A 127 1.05 -22.39 26.52
N TYR A 128 -0.10 -22.97 26.79
CA TYR A 128 -0.11 -24.29 27.44
C TYR A 128 -1.04 -25.20 26.62
N ASP A 129 -0.49 -26.37 26.28
CA ASP A 129 -1.11 -27.42 25.47
C ASP A 129 -2.50 -27.78 25.97
N LEU A 130 -3.52 -27.69 25.12
CA LEU A 130 -4.53 -28.72 24.85
C LEU A 130 -5.26 -28.34 23.55
N GLY A 131 -5.25 -29.25 22.58
CA GLY A 131 -5.57 -28.98 21.17
C GLY A 131 -6.93 -28.33 20.89
N GLY A 132 -6.90 -27.32 20.02
CA GLY A 132 -8.07 -26.67 19.44
C GLY A 132 -7.65 -25.70 18.33
N VAL A 133 -7.62 -26.19 17.10
CA VAL A 133 -7.50 -25.38 15.89
C VAL A 133 -8.85 -24.75 15.59
N ASP A 134 -8.97 -23.44 15.81
CA ASP A 134 -9.59 -22.52 14.86
C ASP A 134 -9.54 -21.10 15.41
N GLY A 135 -9.06 -20.17 14.57
CA GLY A 135 -9.02 -18.74 14.85
C GLY A 135 -10.41 -18.10 14.83
N SER A 136 -11.29 -18.56 15.71
CA SER A 136 -12.54 -17.93 16.08
C SER A 136 -12.32 -17.15 17.37
N CYS A 137 -12.64 -15.86 17.37
CA CYS A 137 -12.75 -15.09 18.60
C CYS A 137 -14.02 -15.60 19.30
N SER A 138 -13.87 -16.56 20.21
CA SER A 138 -14.98 -17.16 20.95
C SER A 138 -15.81 -16.05 21.60
N GLU A 139 -17.13 -16.08 21.41
CA GLU A 139 -18.07 -15.17 22.06
C GLU A 139 -17.78 -15.14 23.57
N CYS A 140 -17.54 -13.94 24.09
CA CYS A 140 -17.46 -13.75 25.53
C CYS A 140 -18.85 -13.92 26.13
N SER A 141 -18.93 -14.49 27.35
CA SER A 141 -20.18 -14.43 28.11
C SER A 141 -20.65 -12.98 28.25
N ASP A 142 -21.96 -12.78 28.30
CA ASP A 142 -22.57 -11.46 28.45
C ASP A 142 -21.90 -10.66 29.57
N GLY A 143 -21.59 -9.40 29.26
CA GLY A 143 -20.90 -8.52 30.19
C GLY A 143 -19.37 -8.58 30.13
N ARG A 144 -18.75 -9.26 29.15
CA ARG A 144 -17.28 -9.28 28.96
C ARG A 144 -16.85 -9.04 27.51
N TYR A 145 -15.64 -8.49 27.34
CA TYR A 145 -15.03 -8.25 26.04
C TYR A 145 -13.49 -8.27 26.10
N GLY A 146 -12.85 -8.14 24.93
CA GLY A 146 -11.41 -8.04 24.76
C GLY A 146 -10.70 -9.40 24.73
N SER A 147 -9.37 -9.36 24.63
CA SER A 147 -8.55 -10.58 24.52
C SER A 147 -8.78 -11.50 25.73
N GLY A 148 -9.28 -12.71 25.48
CA GLY A 148 -9.60 -13.69 26.51
C GLY A 148 -10.73 -13.27 27.47
N CYS A 149 -11.63 -12.36 27.08
CA CYS A 149 -12.75 -11.88 27.90
C CYS A 149 -12.31 -11.29 29.26
N SER A 150 -11.14 -10.66 29.25
CA SER A 150 -10.48 -10.07 30.42
C SER A 150 -11.07 -8.73 30.85
N GLN A 151 -11.81 -8.04 29.97
CA GLN A 151 -12.46 -6.78 30.26
C GLN A 151 -13.96 -7.00 30.50
N THR A 152 -14.54 -6.19 31.38
CA THR A 152 -15.97 -6.22 31.70
C THR A 152 -16.68 -5.10 30.95
N CYS A 153 -17.82 -5.40 30.33
CA CYS A 153 -18.69 -4.40 29.72
C CYS A 153 -19.10 -3.34 30.75
N SER A 154 -19.42 -2.14 30.27
CA SER A 154 -19.91 -1.08 31.13
C SER A 154 -21.20 -1.49 31.83
N VAL A 155 -21.31 -1.18 33.11
CA VAL A 155 -22.51 -1.45 33.90
C VAL A 155 -23.74 -0.65 33.47
N ASN A 156 -23.53 0.36 32.61
CA ASN A 156 -24.57 1.23 32.07
C ASN A 156 -24.94 0.86 30.61
N CYS A 157 -24.49 -0.30 30.12
CA CYS A 157 -24.98 -0.84 28.85
C CYS A 157 -26.42 -1.32 29.04
N ALA A 158 -27.33 -0.86 28.20
CA ALA A 158 -28.73 -1.27 28.28
C ALA A 158 -28.90 -2.78 28.05
N GLY A 159 -29.87 -3.38 28.75
CA GLY A 159 -30.24 -4.80 28.62
C GLY A 159 -29.75 -5.69 29.76
N GLN A 160 -30.33 -6.88 29.88
CA GLN A 160 -29.98 -7.83 30.94
C GLN A 160 -28.56 -8.38 30.72
N GLY A 161 -27.68 -8.26 31.71
CA GLY A 161 -26.30 -8.73 31.62
C GLY A 161 -25.32 -7.75 30.98
N ASN A 162 -25.74 -6.50 30.72
CA ASN A 162 -24.90 -5.43 30.15
C ASN A 162 -24.23 -5.87 28.83
N PRO A 163 -25.01 -6.27 27.82
CA PRO A 163 -24.48 -6.82 26.57
C PRO A 163 -23.63 -5.78 25.81
N CYS A 164 -22.42 -6.19 25.44
CA CYS A 164 -21.52 -5.38 24.63
C CYS A 164 -20.76 -6.24 23.61
N ASP A 165 -20.23 -5.60 22.58
CA ASP A 165 -19.42 -6.25 21.55
C ASP A 165 -18.18 -6.87 22.18
N HIS A 166 -17.97 -8.16 21.93
CA HIS A 166 -16.93 -8.95 22.57
C HIS A 166 -15.51 -8.56 22.14
N VAL A 167 -15.33 -7.78 21.07
CA VAL A 167 -14.04 -7.31 20.57
C VAL A 167 -13.69 -5.94 21.15
N ASP A 168 -14.56 -4.96 20.95
CA ASP A 168 -14.26 -3.57 21.27
C ASP A 168 -14.93 -3.04 22.55
N GLY A 169 -15.92 -3.77 23.08
CA GLY A 169 -16.65 -3.45 24.30
C GLY A 169 -17.78 -2.44 24.13
N ARG A 170 -18.23 -2.18 22.90
CA ARG A 170 -19.33 -1.24 22.61
C ARG A 170 -20.68 -1.83 23.00
N CYS A 171 -21.50 -1.09 23.74
CA CYS A 171 -22.83 -1.57 24.15
C CYS A 171 -23.73 -1.79 22.92
N THR A 172 -24.25 -3.01 22.76
CA THR A 172 -25.01 -3.41 21.55
C THR A 172 -26.46 -2.93 21.57
N GLN A 173 -27.02 -2.70 22.76
CA GLN A 173 -28.38 -2.20 22.95
C GLN A 173 -28.43 -0.72 23.33
N GLY A 174 -27.30 0.00 23.22
CA GLY A 174 -27.19 1.39 23.65
C GLY A 174 -26.94 1.53 25.15
N CYS A 175 -27.24 2.72 25.68
CA CYS A 175 -26.96 3.08 27.08
C CYS A 175 -28.23 3.18 27.92
N ASP A 176 -28.08 2.89 29.21
CA ASP A 176 -29.12 3.19 30.19
C ASP A 176 -29.43 4.70 30.23
N PRO A 177 -30.65 5.10 30.62
CA PRO A 177 -31.05 6.50 30.68
C PRO A 177 -30.08 7.37 31.50
N GLY A 178 -29.59 8.44 30.89
CA GLY A 178 -28.62 9.35 31.52
C GLY A 178 -27.16 9.00 31.26
N TYR A 179 -26.87 7.96 30.46
CA TYR A 179 -25.52 7.63 30.01
C TYR A 179 -25.36 7.73 28.49
N GLN A 180 -24.15 8.09 28.06
CA GLN A 180 -23.79 8.26 26.66
C GLN A 180 -22.35 7.81 26.37
N GLY A 181 -22.01 7.70 25.08
CA GLY A 181 -20.76 7.17 24.57
C GLY A 181 -20.88 5.72 24.09
N SER A 182 -19.90 5.23 23.34
CA SER A 182 -19.90 3.85 22.83
C SER A 182 -19.87 2.80 23.94
N LYS A 183 -19.32 3.15 25.11
CA LYS A 183 -19.26 2.31 26.32
C LYS A 183 -20.08 2.88 27.48
N CYS A 184 -20.99 3.84 27.24
CA CYS A 184 -21.89 4.37 28.27
C CYS A 184 -21.17 4.86 29.56
N GLU A 185 -20.01 5.48 29.38
CA GLU A 185 -19.13 5.96 30.47
C GLU A 185 -19.39 7.43 30.83
N GLN A 186 -20.13 8.16 29.99
CA GLN A 186 -20.41 9.58 30.18
C GLN A 186 -21.81 9.76 30.77
N SER A 187 -21.91 10.27 31.99
CA SER A 187 -23.21 10.62 32.61
C SER A 187 -23.67 12.00 32.12
N GLU A 188 -24.89 12.11 31.59
CA GLU A 188 -25.52 13.41 31.32
C GLU A 188 -25.88 14.11 32.63
N LYS A 189 -25.07 15.09 33.03
CA LYS A 189 -25.48 16.06 34.05
C LYS A 189 -26.56 16.95 33.44
N LYS A 190 -27.84 16.63 33.63
CA LYS A 190 -28.91 17.57 33.29
C LYS A 190 -28.67 18.87 34.07
N PRO A 191 -28.55 20.04 33.42
CA PRO A 191 -28.56 21.30 34.14
C PRO A 191 -29.91 21.44 34.84
N ILE A 192 -29.86 21.82 36.12
CA ILE A 192 -31.05 22.13 36.92
C ILE A 192 -31.62 23.46 36.38
N SER A 193 -32.51 23.38 35.38
CA SER A 193 -33.46 24.44 35.02
C SER A 193 -34.63 23.74 34.33
N SER A 194 -35.87 23.79 34.78
CA SER A 194 -36.60 24.92 35.34
C SER A 194 -37.91 24.42 35.98
N LEU A 195 -38.21 24.88 37.19
CA LEU A 195 -39.59 25.10 37.65
C LEU A 195 -40.12 26.39 37.01
#